data_AF-A0A327GW74-F1
#
_entry.id   AF-A0A327GW74-F1
#
_cell.length_a   1.000
_cell.length_b   1.000
_cell.length_c   1.000
_cell.angle_alpha   90.00
_cell.angle_beta   90.00
_cell.angle_gamma   90.00
#
_symmetry.space_group_name_H-M   'P 1'
#
loop_
_entity.id
_entity.type
_entity.pdbx_description
1 polymer ?
#
loop_
_entity_poly.entity_id
_entity_poly.type
_entity_poly.pdbx_seq_one_letter_code
_entity_poly.pdbx_strand_id
1 'polypeptide(L)'
;MCVEDNNNTEQTTNECIQCGSIEEEDGDTHIHCAKCGTQKEMRADYGGFVSTNPNPNPNSSKTLGSYVGSREDREIRHDRSMRRLSSLNGRVAHRKPTFLDGVIEELSCIPGGAYLRTAATDIVKKANSTKPLGSMRHSLRYSPDSSADAKQYRQRLFVCAALELLEDAGNETPITTLRGQWSIDRYDLMKVKSRLKRLVNGRIACLSNAATDPTIARRLAMTHQLSTIRDHLAEQESLTTARRVFETAKQIASAMGEPIEDGDDWIISETTNRPASAVACKAFMEAMHKQGLSDESVLELHDRYPVTTIDYFILKKGWERRTDDVSEEA
;
A
#
# COMPACT_ATOMS: atom_id res chain seq x y z
N MET A 1 -62.44 33.54 2.15
CA MET A 1 -61.42 34.56 1.84
C MET A 1 -60.26 34.30 2.77
N CYS A 2 -59.16 33.83 2.20
CA CYS A 2 -57.93 33.51 2.92
C CYS A 2 -57.19 34.81 3.25
N VAL A 3 -56.70 34.95 4.46
CA VAL A 3 -55.65 35.92 4.80
C VAL A 3 -54.47 35.08 5.27
N GLU A 4 -53.45 35.00 4.40
CA GLU A 4 -52.16 34.41 4.69
C GLU A 4 -51.27 35.50 5.28
N ASP A 5 -50.97 35.41 6.57
CA ASP A 5 -49.89 36.20 7.18
C ASP A 5 -48.58 35.41 7.04
N ASN A 6 -47.93 35.56 5.87
CA ASN A 6 -46.55 35.12 5.63
C ASN A 6 -45.57 36.15 6.19
N ASN A 7 -45.18 36.01 7.46
CA ASN A 7 -43.99 36.68 7.99
C ASN A 7 -42.78 35.74 7.86
N ASN A 8 -42.09 35.84 6.72
CA ASN A 8 -40.72 35.33 6.55
C ASN A 8 -39.76 36.32 7.23
N THR A 9 -39.27 36.00 8.43
CA THR A 9 -38.33 36.84 9.18
C THR A 9 -37.03 36.11 9.50
N GLU A 10 -36.44 35.40 8.52
CA GLU A 10 -35.19 34.64 8.73
C GLU A 10 -34.05 34.96 7.73
N GLN A 11 -34.05 36.12 7.07
CA GLN A 11 -32.99 36.46 6.09
C GLN A 11 -32.42 37.89 6.17
N THR A 12 -32.12 38.39 7.37
CA THR A 12 -31.44 39.70 7.55
C THR A 12 -30.17 39.65 8.41
N THR A 13 -29.63 38.46 8.72
CA THR A 13 -28.47 38.35 9.64
C THR A 13 -27.11 38.56 8.97
N ASN A 14 -27.04 38.61 7.64
CA ASN A 14 -25.76 38.64 6.92
C ASN A 14 -25.50 39.97 6.18
N GLU A 15 -26.35 40.98 6.32
CA GLU A 15 -26.14 42.29 5.71
C GLU A 15 -25.31 43.19 6.63
N CYS A 16 -24.37 43.95 6.06
CA CYS A 16 -23.61 44.91 6.84
C CYS A 16 -24.55 46.00 7.38
N ILE A 17 -24.60 46.16 8.71
CA ILE A 17 -25.45 47.17 9.38
C ILE A 17 -25.17 48.59 8.85
N GLN A 18 -23.93 48.85 8.42
CA GLN A 18 -23.49 50.18 7.98
C GLN A 18 -23.87 50.51 6.53
N CYS A 19 -23.84 49.55 5.61
CA CYS A 19 -23.97 49.81 4.17
C CYS A 19 -24.91 48.86 3.42
N GLY A 20 -25.55 47.92 4.13
CA GLY A 20 -26.46 46.90 3.56
C GLY A 20 -25.76 45.89 2.66
N SER A 21 -24.43 45.92 2.54
CA SER A 21 -23.71 45.02 1.64
C SER A 21 -23.59 43.61 2.25
N ILE A 22 -23.75 42.61 1.38
CA ILE A 22 -23.55 41.19 1.70
C ILE A 22 -22.11 40.76 1.42
N GLU A 23 -21.36 41.52 0.61
CA GLU A 23 -19.99 41.19 0.25
C GLU A 23 -19.01 41.38 1.41
N GLU A 24 -18.24 40.33 1.68
CA GLU A 24 -17.30 40.18 2.79
C GLU A 24 -15.88 39.91 2.27
N GLU A 25 -14.90 40.41 3.00
CA GLU A 25 -13.48 40.28 2.73
C GLU A 25 -12.77 39.78 3.99
N ASP A 26 -11.97 38.72 3.83
CA ASP A 26 -11.22 38.11 4.93
C ASP A 26 -10.00 38.96 5.29
N GLY A 27 -10.01 39.54 6.50
CA GLY A 27 -8.83 40.15 7.10
C GLY A 27 -8.04 39.16 7.95
N ASP A 28 -6.81 39.55 8.34
CA ASP A 28 -5.90 38.69 9.11
C ASP A 28 -6.50 38.23 10.46
N THR A 29 -7.37 39.05 11.07
CA THR A 29 -7.92 38.81 12.40
C THR A 29 -9.45 38.78 12.45
N HIS A 30 -10.14 39.40 11.49
CA HIS A 30 -11.59 39.54 11.49
C HIS A 30 -12.13 39.55 10.06
N ILE A 31 -13.42 39.21 9.89
CA ILE A 31 -14.11 39.34 8.61
C ILE A 31 -14.66 40.76 8.51
N HIS A 32 -14.34 41.43 7.40
CA HIS A 32 -14.75 42.80 7.13
C HIS A 32 -15.78 42.83 6.00
N CYS A 33 -16.65 43.84 6.00
CA CYS A 33 -17.45 44.12 4.81
C CYS A 33 -16.56 44.71 3.71
N ALA A 34 -16.50 44.06 2.55
CA ALA A 34 -15.65 44.47 1.41
C ALA A 34 -15.91 45.91 0.93
N LYS A 35 -17.12 46.44 1.19
CA LYS A 35 -17.55 47.74 0.68
C LYS A 35 -17.31 48.92 1.62
N CYS A 36 -17.32 48.68 2.94
CA CYS A 36 -17.20 49.77 3.93
C CYS A 36 -16.16 49.51 5.02
N GLY A 37 -15.51 48.33 5.00
CA GLY A 37 -14.48 47.93 5.96
C GLY A 37 -14.98 47.66 7.37
N THR A 38 -16.29 47.80 7.63
CA THR A 38 -16.84 47.59 8.97
C THR A 38 -16.74 46.12 9.35
N GLN A 39 -16.19 45.87 10.53
CA GLN A 39 -16.00 44.54 11.10
C GLN A 39 -17.37 43.94 11.45
N LYS A 40 -17.66 42.74 10.92
CA LYS A 40 -18.94 42.05 11.19
C LYS A 40 -18.85 41.10 12.38
N GLU A 41 -17.89 40.19 12.38
CA GLU A 41 -17.76 39.19 13.43
C GLU A 41 -16.28 38.92 13.77
N MET A 42 -16.02 38.61 15.04
CA MET A 42 -14.71 38.11 15.45
C MET A 42 -14.54 36.74 14.85
N ARG A 43 -13.44 36.52 14.10
CA ARG A 43 -13.13 35.22 13.54
C ARG A 43 -13.08 34.25 14.73
N ALA A 44 -14.05 33.35 14.83
CA ALA A 44 -13.96 32.28 15.81
C ALA A 44 -12.62 31.60 15.54
N ASP A 45 -11.74 31.55 16.55
CA ASP A 45 -10.51 30.80 16.47
C ASP A 45 -10.93 29.36 16.14
N TYR A 46 -10.81 28.97 14.88
CA TYR A 46 -10.86 27.58 14.46
C TYR A 46 -9.56 26.92 14.90
N GLY A 47 -9.25 27.01 16.20
CA GLY A 47 -8.48 26.01 16.92
C GLY A 47 -9.32 24.73 16.93
N GLY A 48 -9.45 24.12 15.75
CA GLY A 48 -10.17 22.88 15.56
C GLY A 48 -9.65 21.86 16.56
N PHE A 49 -10.58 21.23 17.27
CA PHE A 49 -10.40 20.05 18.11
C PHE A 49 -8.94 19.51 18.23
N VAL A 50 -8.22 19.91 19.28
CA VAL A 50 -6.97 19.26 19.72
C VAL A 50 -7.16 18.94 21.21
N SER A 51 -7.13 17.70 21.69
CA SER A 51 -6.25 16.59 21.32
C SER A 51 -7.00 15.28 21.06
N THR A 52 -6.71 14.67 19.91
CA THR A 52 -6.45 13.22 19.92
C THR A 52 -5.00 13.09 20.36
N ASN A 53 -4.75 12.33 21.44
CA ASN A 53 -3.42 12.13 22.05
C ASN A 53 -2.31 12.03 20.98
N PRO A 54 -1.26 12.89 21.01
CA PRO A 54 -0.19 12.88 20.00
C PRO A 54 0.62 11.58 19.97
N ASN A 55 0.50 10.75 21.01
CA ASN A 55 0.97 9.37 21.02
C ASN A 55 -0.22 8.40 21.10
N PRO A 56 -0.86 8.05 19.98
CA PRO A 56 -1.82 6.96 19.97
C PRO A 56 -1.08 5.69 20.37
N ASN A 57 -1.52 5.05 21.46
CA ASN A 57 -1.07 3.71 21.81
C ASN A 57 -1.34 2.81 20.60
N PRO A 58 -0.38 2.02 20.09
CA PRO A 58 -0.57 1.17 18.91
C PRO A 58 -1.78 0.21 19.01
N ASN A 59 -2.31 0.00 20.23
CA ASN A 59 -3.50 -0.80 20.50
C ASN A 59 -4.80 0.00 20.70
N SER A 60 -4.82 1.31 20.41
CA SER A 60 -6.04 2.11 20.52
C SER A 60 -7.07 1.64 19.47
N SER A 61 -8.12 0.96 19.91
CA SER A 61 -9.18 0.48 19.02
C SER A 61 -9.85 1.69 18.35
N LYS A 62 -9.99 1.67 17.02
CA LYS A 62 -10.75 2.70 16.27
C LYS A 62 -12.27 2.63 16.50
N THR A 63 -12.71 1.78 17.42
CA THR A 63 -14.10 1.64 17.84
C THR A 63 -14.33 2.46 19.10
N LEU A 64 -15.38 3.28 19.09
CA LEU A 64 -15.86 3.96 20.30
C LEU A 64 -16.29 2.91 21.32
N GLY A 65 -15.60 2.86 22.46
CA GLY A 65 -15.90 1.94 23.55
C GLY A 65 -14.87 2.03 24.68
N SER A 66 -15.32 2.39 25.88
CA SER A 66 -14.48 2.37 27.06
C SER A 66 -14.34 0.95 27.61
N TYR A 67 -13.13 0.57 28.00
CA TYR A 67 -12.90 -0.70 28.68
C TYR A 67 -13.43 -0.62 30.12
N VAL A 68 -14.21 -1.63 30.54
CA VAL A 68 -14.76 -1.68 31.90
C VAL A 68 -13.74 -2.34 32.83
N GLY A 69 -13.06 -1.50 33.62
CA GLY A 69 -12.04 -1.85 34.62
C GLY A 69 -10.63 -1.83 34.04
N SER A 70 -9.65 -1.14 34.65
CA SER A 70 -8.26 -1.19 34.17
C SER A 70 -7.68 -2.61 34.32
N ARG A 71 -6.94 -3.10 33.32
CA ARG A 71 -6.24 -4.40 33.40
C ARG A 71 -5.09 -4.37 34.42
N GLU A 72 -4.63 -3.18 34.75
CA GLU A 72 -3.48 -2.89 35.62
C GLU A 72 -3.89 -2.77 37.10
N ASP A 73 -5.14 -2.42 37.39
CA ASP A 73 -5.62 -2.28 38.76
C ASP A 73 -5.90 -3.65 39.40
N ARG A 74 -4.96 -4.10 40.25
CA ARG A 74 -5.06 -5.36 41.00
C ARG A 74 -6.26 -5.41 41.94
N GLU A 75 -6.75 -4.26 42.41
CA GLU A 75 -7.91 -4.18 43.31
C GLU A 75 -9.24 -4.49 42.60
N ILE A 76 -9.38 -4.10 41.32
CA ILE A 76 -10.58 -4.35 40.50
C ILE A 76 -10.74 -5.85 40.18
N ARG A 77 -9.65 -6.62 40.16
CA ARG A 77 -9.68 -8.08 39.92
C ARG A 77 -10.41 -8.86 41.02
N HIS A 78 -10.46 -8.34 42.24
CA HIS A 78 -11.11 -9.01 43.36
C HIS A 78 -12.59 -8.66 43.51
N ASP A 79 -13.05 -7.55 42.94
CA ASP A 79 -14.47 -7.19 42.97
C ASP A 79 -15.30 -8.09 42.03
N ARG A 80 -16.28 -8.78 42.63
CA ARG A 80 -17.22 -9.66 41.92
C ARG A 80 -18.15 -8.86 41.00
N SER A 81 -18.48 -7.63 41.37
CA SER A 81 -19.36 -6.75 40.59
C SER A 81 -18.66 -6.32 39.30
N MET A 82 -17.41 -5.89 39.37
CA MET A 82 -16.59 -5.50 38.23
C MET A 82 -16.26 -6.67 37.31
N ARG A 83 -15.99 -7.87 37.84
CA ARG A 83 -15.84 -9.08 37.02
C ARG A 83 -17.14 -9.44 36.28
N ARG A 84 -18.29 -9.29 36.94
CA ARG A 84 -19.60 -9.53 36.31
C ARG A 84 -19.88 -8.49 35.23
N LEU A 85 -19.62 -7.21 35.50
CA LEU A 85 -19.77 -6.13 34.52
C LEU A 85 -18.81 -6.29 33.34
N SER A 86 -17.55 -6.64 33.57
CA SER A 86 -16.58 -6.91 32.51
C SER A 86 -16.97 -8.14 31.69
N SER A 87 -17.53 -9.18 32.30
CA SER A 87 -18.05 -10.36 31.59
C SER A 87 -19.32 -10.04 30.77
N LEU A 88 -20.24 -9.25 31.33
CA LEU A 88 -21.46 -8.82 30.64
C LEU A 88 -21.14 -7.86 29.51
N ASN A 89 -20.29 -6.86 29.76
CA ASN A 89 -19.78 -5.96 28.73
C ASN A 89 -19.01 -6.75 27.69
N GLY A 90 -18.20 -7.74 28.10
CA GLY A 90 -17.55 -8.69 27.21
C GLY A 90 -18.56 -9.37 26.31
N ARG A 91 -19.67 -9.91 26.83
CA ARG A 91 -20.72 -10.56 26.02
C ARG A 91 -21.48 -9.60 25.12
N VAL A 92 -21.79 -8.39 25.59
CA VAL A 92 -22.54 -7.37 24.84
C VAL A 92 -21.68 -6.74 23.75
N ALA A 93 -20.42 -6.46 24.06
CA ALA A 93 -19.43 -5.93 23.13
C ALA A 93 -18.79 -7.03 22.27
N HIS A 94 -19.00 -8.32 22.58
CA HIS A 94 -18.47 -9.42 21.79
C HIS A 94 -19.14 -9.45 20.42
N ARG A 95 -18.48 -8.81 19.46
CA ARG A 95 -18.75 -9.04 18.04
C ARG A 95 -17.78 -10.12 17.57
N LYS A 96 -18.33 -11.24 17.08
CA LYS A 96 -17.51 -12.29 16.49
C LYS A 96 -16.69 -11.66 15.35
N PRO A 97 -15.34 -11.71 15.40
CA PRO A 97 -14.52 -11.05 14.40
C PRO A 97 -14.81 -11.68 13.04
N THR A 98 -15.13 -10.82 12.07
CA THR A 98 -15.40 -11.24 10.71
C THR A 98 -14.11 -11.67 10.03
N PHE A 99 -14.22 -12.33 8.87
CA PHE A 99 -13.05 -12.68 8.08
C PHE A 99 -12.27 -11.41 7.66
N LEU A 100 -13.00 -10.34 7.31
CA LEU A 100 -12.45 -9.03 6.95
C LEU A 100 -11.66 -8.42 8.12
N ASP A 101 -12.18 -8.49 9.35
CA ASP A 101 -11.50 -7.92 10.52
C ASP A 101 -10.11 -8.54 10.70
N GLY A 102 -9.97 -9.85 10.50
CA GLY A 102 -8.65 -10.47 10.56
C GLY A 102 -7.75 -10.16 9.34
N VAL A 103 -8.30 -9.82 8.17
CA VAL A 103 -7.48 -9.28 7.06
C VAL A 103 -6.95 -7.89 7.41
N ILE A 104 -7.78 -7.05 8.05
CA ILE A 104 -7.39 -5.70 8.50
C ILE A 104 -6.36 -5.77 9.64
N GLU A 105 -6.50 -6.76 10.53
CA GLU A 105 -5.54 -7.04 11.60
C GLU A 105 -4.17 -7.42 11.03
N GLU A 106 -4.10 -8.37 10.10
CA GLU A 106 -2.85 -8.75 9.43
C GLU A 106 -2.24 -7.57 8.63
N LEU A 107 -3.07 -6.72 8.00
CA LEU A 107 -2.60 -5.48 7.36
C LEU A 107 -1.99 -4.46 8.34
N SER A 108 -2.48 -4.44 9.58
CA SER A 108 -2.00 -3.52 10.61
C SER A 108 -0.61 -3.87 11.11
N CYS A 109 -0.25 -5.15 11.03
CA CYS A 109 1.05 -5.71 11.42
C CYS A 109 2.15 -5.57 10.37
N ILE A 110 1.84 -5.05 9.17
CA ILE A 110 2.82 -4.91 8.10
C ILE A 110 3.81 -3.76 8.38
N PRO A 111 5.11 -3.98 8.14
CA PRO A 111 6.09 -2.89 8.12
C PRO A 111 5.80 -1.97 6.92
N GLY A 112 5.36 -0.72 7.17
CA GLY A 112 5.10 0.24 6.10
C GLY A 112 4.39 1.52 6.54
N GLY A 113 4.43 2.52 5.66
CA GLY A 113 3.77 3.81 5.88
C GLY A 113 2.27 3.67 6.11
N ALA A 114 1.70 4.57 6.91
CA ALA A 114 0.25 4.59 7.18
C ALA A 114 -0.59 4.66 5.90
N TYR A 115 -0.11 5.40 4.89
CA TYR A 115 -0.72 5.52 3.57
C TYR A 115 -0.94 4.17 2.86
N LEU A 116 0.09 3.33 2.83
CA LEU A 116 0.04 2.02 2.18
C LEU A 116 -0.98 1.10 2.86
N ARG A 117 -0.99 1.11 4.21
CA ARG A 117 -1.98 0.37 5.00
C ARG A 117 -3.39 0.86 4.71
N THR A 118 -3.62 2.17 4.66
CA THR A 118 -4.94 2.73 4.33
C THR A 118 -5.39 2.34 2.93
N ALA A 119 -4.53 2.49 1.91
CA ALA A 119 -4.85 2.14 0.53
C ALA A 119 -5.18 0.64 0.38
N ALA A 120 -4.39 -0.23 1.02
CA ALA A 120 -4.65 -1.67 1.01
C ALA A 120 -5.96 -2.02 1.75
N THR A 121 -6.24 -1.38 2.88
CA THR A 121 -7.53 -1.58 3.57
C THR A 121 -8.71 -1.15 2.73
N ASP A 122 -8.59 -0.08 1.95
CA ASP A 122 -9.66 0.39 1.06
C ASP A 122 -9.92 -0.58 -0.08
N ILE A 123 -8.86 -1.16 -0.68
CA ILE A 123 -8.97 -2.25 -1.67
C ILE A 123 -9.78 -3.42 -1.10
N VAL A 124 -9.39 -3.90 0.08
CA VAL A 124 -10.02 -5.07 0.72
C VAL A 124 -11.47 -4.76 1.13
N LYS A 125 -11.74 -3.58 1.70
CA LYS A 125 -13.10 -3.16 2.08
C LYS A 125 -14.01 -3.02 0.86
N LYS A 126 -13.53 -2.42 -0.22
CA LYS A 126 -14.31 -2.25 -1.46
C LYS A 126 -14.58 -3.57 -2.16
N ALA A 127 -13.62 -4.50 -2.13
CA ALA A 127 -13.83 -5.85 -2.60
C ALA A 127 -14.92 -6.55 -1.75
N ASN A 128 -14.81 -6.46 -0.42
CA ASN A 128 -15.74 -7.09 0.52
C ASN A 128 -17.18 -6.54 0.40
N SER A 129 -17.34 -5.24 0.13
CA SER A 129 -18.66 -4.64 -0.09
C SER A 129 -19.35 -5.15 -1.36
N THR A 130 -18.57 -5.57 -2.36
CA THR A 130 -19.11 -6.13 -3.61
C THR A 130 -19.43 -7.61 -3.43
N LYS A 131 -18.51 -8.36 -2.83
CA LYS A 131 -18.69 -9.78 -2.52
C LYS A 131 -17.95 -10.11 -1.22
N PRO A 132 -18.60 -10.75 -0.23
CA PRO A 132 -17.96 -11.01 1.05
C PRO A 132 -16.75 -11.92 0.89
N LEU A 133 -15.58 -11.50 1.36
CA LEU A 133 -14.31 -12.22 1.14
C LEU A 133 -14.33 -13.63 1.74
N GLY A 134 -14.99 -13.80 2.89
CA GLY A 134 -15.15 -15.11 3.55
C GLY A 134 -15.97 -16.14 2.74
N SER A 135 -16.74 -15.69 1.74
CA SER A 135 -17.45 -16.56 0.79
C SER A 135 -16.55 -17.06 -0.35
N MET A 136 -15.38 -16.44 -0.57
CA MET A 136 -14.49 -16.73 -1.70
C MET A 136 -13.60 -17.94 -1.43
N ARG A 137 -14.20 -19.03 -0.96
CA ARG A 137 -13.54 -20.31 -0.75
C ARG A 137 -13.16 -20.89 -2.11
N HIS A 138 -11.93 -21.33 -2.24
CA HIS A 138 -11.44 -22.03 -3.41
C HIS A 138 -10.46 -23.09 -2.97
N SER A 139 -10.28 -24.13 -3.80
CA SER A 139 -9.17 -25.06 -3.62
C SER A 139 -7.88 -24.27 -3.70
N LEU A 140 -7.14 -24.30 -2.59
CA LEU A 140 -5.78 -23.80 -2.44
C LEU A 140 -4.82 -24.95 -2.69
N ARG A 141 -3.62 -24.66 -3.17
CA ARG A 141 -2.54 -25.65 -3.26
C ARG A 141 -1.90 -25.89 -1.91
N TYR A 142 -1.80 -24.84 -1.10
CA TYR A 142 -1.34 -24.98 0.27
C TYR A 142 -2.32 -25.85 1.07
N SER A 143 -1.79 -26.90 1.69
CA SER A 143 -2.52 -27.81 2.57
C SER A 143 -2.22 -27.44 4.02
N PRO A 144 -3.10 -26.68 4.70
CA PRO A 144 -2.89 -26.29 6.08
C PRO A 144 -3.12 -27.47 7.03
N ASP A 145 -2.33 -27.54 8.10
CA ASP A 145 -2.45 -28.58 9.13
C ASP A 145 -3.69 -28.41 10.01
N SER A 146 -4.18 -27.17 10.17
CA SER A 146 -5.39 -26.86 10.94
C SER A 146 -6.35 -25.91 10.22
N SER A 147 -7.63 -25.93 10.62
CA SER A 147 -8.63 -24.98 10.11
C SER A 147 -8.35 -23.54 10.51
N ALA A 148 -7.62 -23.31 11.61
CA ALA A 148 -7.23 -21.97 12.04
C ALA A 148 -6.13 -21.42 11.12
N ASP A 149 -5.12 -22.24 10.84
CA ASP A 149 -4.03 -21.89 9.92
C ASP A 149 -4.55 -21.69 8.50
N ALA A 150 -5.51 -22.51 8.07
CA ALA A 150 -6.22 -22.33 6.80
C ALA A 150 -6.89 -20.95 6.68
N LYS A 151 -7.46 -20.46 7.79
CA LYS A 151 -8.11 -19.15 7.83
C LYS A 151 -7.06 -18.04 7.79
N GLN A 152 -6.02 -18.15 8.62
CA GLN A 152 -4.94 -17.16 8.68
C GLN A 152 -4.19 -17.06 7.35
N TYR A 153 -3.83 -18.19 6.74
CA TYR A 153 -3.21 -18.25 5.42
C TYR A 153 -4.05 -17.51 4.38
N ARG A 154 -5.37 -17.76 4.35
CA ARG A 154 -6.26 -17.03 3.43
C ARG A 154 -6.29 -15.54 3.72
N GLN A 155 -6.29 -15.13 4.97
CA GLN A 155 -6.28 -13.70 5.34
C GLN A 155 -5.01 -13.05 4.82
N ARG A 156 -3.84 -13.61 5.11
CA ARG A 156 -2.53 -13.19 4.58
C ARG A 156 -2.50 -13.16 3.06
N LEU A 157 -3.18 -14.11 2.41
CA LEU A 157 -3.25 -14.17 0.95
C LEU A 157 -4.07 -13.03 0.34
N PHE A 158 -5.16 -12.59 0.98
CA PHE A 158 -5.88 -11.37 0.59
C PHE A 158 -5.05 -10.10 0.84
N VAL A 159 -4.27 -10.09 1.93
CA VAL A 159 -3.35 -9.01 2.25
C VAL A 159 -2.28 -8.87 1.16
N CYS A 160 -1.54 -9.93 0.86
CA CYS A 160 -0.53 -9.90 -0.20
C CYS A 160 -1.14 -9.56 -1.55
N ALA A 161 -2.31 -10.10 -1.90
CA ALA A 161 -2.96 -9.77 -3.16
C ALA A 161 -3.35 -8.28 -3.26
N ALA A 162 -3.72 -7.63 -2.14
CA ALA A 162 -4.00 -6.20 -2.13
C ALA A 162 -2.72 -5.35 -2.29
N LEU A 163 -1.63 -5.75 -1.64
CA LEU A 163 -0.32 -5.10 -1.80
C LEU A 163 0.21 -5.25 -3.23
N GLU A 164 0.03 -6.41 -3.85
CA GLU A 164 0.50 -6.65 -5.22
C GLU A 164 -0.26 -5.78 -6.23
N LEU A 165 -1.52 -5.45 -5.95
CA LEU A 165 -2.27 -4.49 -6.76
C LEU A 165 -1.75 -3.06 -6.59
N LEU A 166 -1.29 -2.69 -5.39
CA LEU A 166 -0.66 -1.40 -5.16
C LEU A 166 0.72 -1.31 -5.81
N GLU A 167 1.49 -2.40 -5.78
CA GLU A 167 2.78 -2.51 -6.48
C GLU A 167 2.60 -2.43 -8.00
N ASP A 168 1.60 -3.13 -8.56
CA ASP A 168 1.22 -3.01 -9.97
C ASP A 168 0.84 -1.57 -10.35
N ALA A 169 0.33 -0.78 -9.38
CA ALA A 169 0.01 0.64 -9.56
C ALA A 169 1.21 1.59 -9.33
N GLY A 170 2.40 1.05 -9.03
CA GLY A 170 3.64 1.82 -8.87
C GLY A 170 3.95 2.28 -7.43
N ASN A 171 3.25 1.74 -6.42
CA ASN A 171 3.55 2.04 -5.02
C ASN A 171 4.63 1.10 -4.48
N GLU A 172 5.58 1.62 -3.70
CA GLU A 172 6.59 0.81 -3.03
C GLU A 172 5.93 -0.06 -1.96
N THR A 173 6.00 -1.39 -2.08
CA THR A 173 5.39 -2.30 -1.12
C THR A 173 6.38 -3.39 -0.67
N PRO A 174 6.33 -3.81 0.60
CA PRO A 174 7.21 -4.87 1.13
C PRO A 174 6.71 -6.28 0.75
N ILE A 175 6.02 -6.44 -0.37
CA ILE A 175 5.31 -7.69 -0.68
C ILE A 175 6.24 -8.87 -0.92
N THR A 176 7.40 -8.64 -1.56
CA THR A 176 8.38 -9.68 -1.85
C THR A 176 8.91 -10.32 -0.58
N THR A 177 9.26 -9.50 0.42
CA THR A 177 9.74 -9.96 1.74
C THR A 177 8.62 -10.64 2.52
N LEU A 178 7.40 -10.08 2.54
CA LEU A 178 6.24 -10.68 3.21
C LEU A 178 5.85 -12.03 2.63
N ARG A 179 5.92 -12.19 1.30
CA ARG A 179 5.60 -13.46 0.62
C ARG A 179 6.52 -14.59 1.08
N GLY A 180 7.81 -14.30 1.25
CA GLY A 180 8.79 -15.23 1.79
C GLY A 180 8.50 -15.58 3.25
N GLN A 181 8.33 -14.56 4.09
CA GLN A 181 8.06 -14.74 5.53
C GLN A 181 6.79 -15.53 5.82
N TRP A 182 5.74 -15.34 5.02
CA TRP A 182 4.45 -16.01 5.21
C TRP A 182 4.30 -17.28 4.37
N SER A 183 5.32 -17.66 3.60
CA SER A 183 5.35 -18.87 2.76
C SER A 183 4.10 -19.00 1.86
N ILE A 184 3.73 -17.90 1.18
CA ILE A 184 2.54 -17.86 0.33
C ILE A 184 2.81 -18.50 -1.04
N ASP A 185 1.95 -19.43 -1.45
CA ASP A 185 2.01 -20.04 -2.77
C ASP A 185 1.65 -19.04 -3.88
N ARG A 186 2.48 -19.02 -4.94
CA ARG A 186 2.34 -18.12 -6.09
C ARG A 186 1.02 -18.30 -6.83
N TYR A 187 0.56 -19.54 -7.03
CA TYR A 187 -0.64 -19.82 -7.81
C TYR A 187 -1.89 -19.42 -7.04
N ASP A 188 -1.91 -19.68 -5.73
CA ASP A 188 -2.98 -19.23 -4.84
C ASP A 188 -3.07 -17.70 -4.83
N LEU A 189 -1.93 -17.01 -4.72
CA LEU A 189 -1.84 -15.55 -4.76
C LEU A 189 -2.40 -14.98 -6.07
N MET A 190 -1.94 -15.48 -7.23
CA MET A 190 -2.41 -15.04 -8.54
C MET A 190 -3.92 -15.20 -8.72
N LYS A 191 -4.49 -16.30 -8.19
CA LYS A 191 -5.93 -16.57 -8.25
C LYS A 191 -6.74 -15.57 -7.43
N VAL A 192 -6.25 -15.18 -6.25
CA VAL A 192 -6.93 -14.15 -5.43
C VAL A 192 -6.70 -12.75 -5.96
N LYS A 193 -5.48 -12.40 -6.41
CA LYS A 193 -5.18 -11.14 -7.09
C LYS A 193 -6.11 -10.90 -8.27
N SER A 194 -6.27 -11.89 -9.15
CA SER A 194 -7.19 -11.84 -10.30
C SER A 194 -8.64 -11.50 -9.88
N ARG A 195 -9.13 -12.14 -8.81
CA ARG A 195 -10.48 -11.90 -8.31
C ARG A 195 -10.63 -10.53 -7.67
N LEU A 196 -9.68 -10.13 -6.82
CA LEU A 196 -9.68 -8.80 -6.22
C LEU A 196 -9.64 -7.71 -7.29
N LYS A 197 -8.74 -7.83 -8.27
CA LYS A 197 -8.64 -6.92 -9.41
C LYS A 197 -9.99 -6.74 -10.08
N ARG A 198 -10.71 -7.83 -10.38
CA ARG A 198 -12.04 -7.78 -11.01
C ARG A 198 -13.09 -7.06 -10.15
N LEU A 199 -13.06 -7.23 -8.83
CA LEU A 199 -14.04 -6.61 -7.92
C LEU A 199 -13.80 -5.11 -7.72
N VAL A 200 -12.55 -4.69 -7.89
CA VAL A 200 -12.07 -3.34 -7.55
C VAL A 200 -11.77 -2.51 -8.82
N ASN A 201 -11.73 -3.12 -9.99
CA ASN A 201 -11.40 -2.47 -11.26
C ASN A 201 -12.25 -1.20 -11.50
N GLY A 202 -11.59 -0.08 -11.76
CA GLY A 202 -12.24 1.22 -12.01
C GLY A 202 -12.97 1.84 -10.80
N ARG A 203 -12.86 1.26 -9.60
CA ARG A 203 -13.57 1.72 -8.39
C ARG A 203 -12.68 2.35 -7.35
N ILE A 204 -11.37 2.27 -7.54
CA ILE A 204 -10.36 2.84 -6.64
C ILE A 204 -9.41 3.70 -7.45
N ALA A 205 -9.33 4.98 -7.08
CA ALA A 205 -8.52 5.98 -7.75
C ALA A 205 -7.03 5.60 -7.75
N CYS A 206 -6.49 5.09 -6.62
CA CYS A 206 -5.08 4.70 -6.54
C CYS A 206 -4.69 3.47 -7.38
N LEU A 207 -5.67 2.77 -7.97
CA LEU A 207 -5.43 1.66 -8.91
C LEU A 207 -5.76 2.04 -10.36
N SER A 208 -6.28 3.25 -10.58
CA SER A 208 -6.75 3.70 -11.88
C SER A 208 -5.64 4.49 -12.58
N ASN A 209 -4.84 3.79 -13.38
CA ASN A 209 -3.84 4.42 -14.26
C ASN A 209 -4.49 5.01 -15.54
N ALA A 210 -5.82 5.15 -15.59
CA ALA A 210 -6.56 5.55 -16.79
C ALA A 210 -6.16 6.94 -17.36
N ALA A 211 -5.50 7.77 -16.55
CA ALA A 211 -5.00 9.08 -16.97
C ALA A 211 -3.51 9.09 -17.33
N THR A 212 -2.76 8.01 -17.04
CA THR A 212 -1.32 7.95 -17.24
C THR A 212 -1.03 7.21 -18.54
N ASP A 213 -0.29 7.85 -19.45
CA ASP A 213 0.20 7.22 -20.68
C ASP A 213 0.92 5.88 -20.34
N PRO A 214 0.58 4.76 -21.00
CA PRO A 214 1.22 3.46 -20.75
C PRO A 214 2.75 3.50 -20.75
N THR A 215 3.37 4.33 -21.60
CA THR A 215 4.82 4.52 -21.66
C THR A 215 5.35 5.12 -20.35
N ILE A 216 4.68 6.15 -19.84
CA ILE A 216 5.02 6.79 -18.55
C ILE A 216 4.83 5.81 -17.40
N ALA A 217 3.71 5.07 -17.38
CA ALA A 217 3.45 4.07 -16.36
C ALA A 217 4.51 2.95 -16.36
N ARG A 218 4.94 2.51 -17.55
CA ARG A 218 6.00 1.51 -17.70
C ARG A 218 7.35 2.06 -17.24
N ARG A 219 7.69 3.30 -17.59
CA ARG A 219 8.92 3.97 -17.14
C ARG A 219 8.99 4.07 -15.63
N LEU A 220 7.92 4.55 -14.98
CA LEU A 220 7.84 4.65 -13.53
C LEU A 220 8.03 3.29 -12.86
N ALA A 221 7.37 2.25 -13.38
CA ALA A 221 7.53 0.88 -12.88
C ALA A 221 8.97 0.37 -13.05
N MET A 222 9.60 0.57 -14.21
CA MET A 222 10.97 0.16 -14.47
C MET A 222 11.96 0.89 -13.55
N THR A 223 11.87 2.22 -13.44
CA THR A 223 12.75 3.04 -12.62
C THR A 223 12.62 2.71 -11.13
N HIS A 224 11.40 2.46 -10.65
CA HIS A 224 11.16 1.98 -9.29
C HIS A 224 11.89 0.66 -9.04
N GLN A 225 11.65 -0.34 -9.90
CA GLN A 225 12.25 -1.67 -9.74
C GLN A 225 13.78 -1.64 -9.80
N LEU A 226 14.36 -0.88 -10.74
CA LEU A 226 15.81 -0.68 -10.81
C LEU A 226 16.36 -0.02 -9.54
N SER A 227 15.63 0.95 -8.97
CA SER A 227 16.05 1.66 -7.75
C SER A 227 15.98 0.75 -6.52
N THR A 228 14.94 -0.06 -6.39
CA THR A 228 14.83 -1.06 -5.31
C THR A 228 15.99 -2.05 -5.33
N ILE A 229 16.35 -2.56 -6.51
CA ILE A 229 17.47 -3.51 -6.65
C ILE A 229 18.81 -2.83 -6.36
N ARG A 230 18.99 -1.56 -6.76
CA ARG A 230 20.19 -0.76 -6.40
C ARG A 230 20.35 -0.67 -4.89
N ASP A 231 19.27 -0.39 -4.17
CA ASP A 231 19.33 -0.19 -2.72
C ASP A 231 19.70 -1.49 -2.00
N HIS A 232 19.13 -2.63 -2.41
CA HIS A 232 19.54 -3.94 -1.92
C HIS A 232 21.01 -4.28 -2.24
N LEU A 233 21.49 -3.93 -3.44
CA LEU A 233 22.89 -4.15 -3.81
C LEU A 233 23.84 -3.22 -3.03
N ALA A 234 23.40 -2.00 -2.69
CA ALA A 234 24.17 -1.06 -1.88
C ALA A 234 24.34 -1.55 -0.44
N GLU A 235 23.36 -2.25 0.11
CA GLU A 235 23.43 -2.90 1.42
C GLU A 235 24.37 -4.11 1.44
N GLN A 236 24.54 -4.80 0.31
CA GLN A 236 25.39 -5.99 0.20
C GLN A 236 26.87 -5.65 -0.10
N GLU A 237 27.10 -4.78 -1.09
CA GLU A 237 28.44 -4.47 -1.59
C GLU A 237 28.87 -3.08 -1.11
N SER A 238 28.58 -2.05 -1.91
CA SER A 238 28.79 -0.66 -1.54
C SER A 238 27.95 0.25 -2.43
N LEU A 239 27.68 1.47 -1.94
CA LEU A 239 26.92 2.48 -2.67
C LEU A 239 27.56 2.86 -4.02
N THR A 240 28.90 2.88 -4.12
CA THR A 240 29.62 3.22 -5.36
C THR A 240 29.46 2.12 -6.41
N THR A 241 29.63 0.86 -6.01
CA THR A 241 29.41 -0.29 -6.90
C THR A 241 27.96 -0.35 -7.36
N ALA A 242 27.00 -0.19 -6.43
CA ALA A 242 25.57 -0.24 -6.74
C ALA A 242 25.16 0.86 -7.73
N ARG A 243 25.67 2.09 -7.60
CA ARG A 243 25.42 3.18 -8.56
C ARG A 243 25.97 2.87 -9.96
N ARG A 244 27.20 2.34 -10.04
CA ARG A 244 27.82 1.97 -11.32
C ARG A 244 27.03 0.85 -12.03
N VAL A 245 26.59 -0.16 -11.27
CA VAL A 245 25.72 -1.23 -11.78
C VAL A 245 24.37 -0.67 -12.22
N PHE A 246 23.76 0.22 -11.44
CA PHE A 246 22.48 0.85 -11.75
C PHE A 246 22.50 1.61 -13.08
N GLU A 247 23.51 2.45 -13.34
CA GLU A 247 23.62 3.16 -14.62
C GLU A 247 23.83 2.21 -15.80
N THR A 248 24.64 1.15 -15.60
CA THR A 248 24.83 0.10 -16.61
C THR A 248 23.52 -0.65 -16.87
N ALA A 249 22.72 -0.91 -15.83
CA ALA A 249 21.44 -1.59 -15.93
C ALA A 249 20.40 -0.76 -16.67
N LYS A 250 20.37 0.58 -16.46
CA LYS A 250 19.54 1.50 -17.24
C LYS A 250 19.85 1.41 -18.74
N GLN A 251 21.13 1.42 -19.11
CA GLN A 251 21.56 1.29 -20.51
C GLN A 251 21.13 -0.05 -21.12
N ILE A 252 21.28 -1.15 -20.38
CA ILE A 252 20.84 -2.49 -20.83
C ILE A 252 19.32 -2.53 -20.98
N ALA A 253 18.56 -1.97 -20.03
CA ALA A 253 17.11 -1.92 -20.09
C ALA A 253 16.60 -1.10 -21.28
N SER A 254 17.21 0.07 -21.54
CA SER A 254 16.94 0.88 -22.72
C SER A 254 17.27 0.12 -24.03
N ALA A 255 18.40 -0.60 -24.08
CA ALA A 255 18.76 -1.45 -25.22
C ALA A 255 17.79 -2.64 -25.42
N MET A 256 17.09 -3.07 -24.37
CA MET A 256 16.00 -4.06 -24.47
C MET A 256 14.68 -3.43 -24.94
N GLY A 257 14.61 -2.11 -25.17
CA GLY A 257 13.41 -1.41 -25.63
C GLY A 257 12.50 -0.90 -24.50
N GLU A 258 12.95 -0.91 -23.24
CA GLU A 258 12.18 -0.34 -22.13
C GLU A 258 12.34 1.19 -22.06
N PRO A 259 11.26 1.95 -21.79
CA PRO A 259 11.35 3.38 -21.59
C PRO A 259 11.97 3.68 -20.22
N ILE A 260 13.11 4.37 -20.18
CA ILE A 260 13.82 4.66 -18.93
C ILE A 260 13.89 6.18 -18.68
N GLU A 261 14.16 6.96 -19.71
CA GLU A 261 14.28 8.42 -19.65
C GLU A 261 13.00 9.13 -20.09
N ASP A 262 12.93 10.43 -19.77
CA ASP A 262 11.80 11.25 -20.16
C ASP A 262 11.81 11.45 -21.68
N GLY A 263 10.75 10.97 -22.34
CA GLY A 263 10.61 11.04 -23.80
C GLY A 263 11.04 9.79 -24.55
N ASP A 264 11.49 8.74 -23.85
CA ASP A 264 11.76 7.44 -24.49
C ASP A 264 10.48 6.82 -25.05
N ASP A 265 10.56 6.34 -26.29
CA ASP A 265 9.52 5.52 -26.90
C ASP A 265 9.57 4.10 -26.32
N TRP A 266 8.41 3.54 -25.94
CA TRP A 266 8.34 2.13 -25.58
C TRP A 266 8.35 1.26 -26.84
N ILE A 267 9.51 0.69 -27.15
CA ILE A 267 9.71 -0.13 -28.34
C ILE A 267 9.19 -1.54 -28.08
N ILE A 268 8.36 -2.06 -28.98
CA ILE A 268 7.88 -3.44 -28.90
C ILE A 268 9.07 -4.39 -29.12
N SER A 269 9.53 -4.99 -28.02
CA SER A 269 10.60 -5.99 -27.97
C SER A 269 10.13 -7.28 -27.27
N GLU A 270 11.06 -8.21 -27.08
CA GLU A 270 10.86 -9.44 -26.29
C GLU A 270 10.50 -9.19 -24.81
N THR A 271 10.70 -7.98 -24.30
CA THR A 271 10.44 -7.60 -22.90
C THR A 271 9.10 -6.91 -22.69
N THR A 272 8.43 -6.47 -23.76
CA THR A 272 7.14 -5.74 -23.71
C THR A 272 6.05 -6.48 -22.92
N ASN A 273 5.99 -7.80 -23.05
CA ASN A 273 5.01 -8.64 -22.37
C ASN A 273 5.50 -9.18 -21.01
N ARG A 274 6.70 -8.81 -20.59
CA ARG A 274 7.29 -9.24 -19.31
C ARG A 274 7.03 -8.20 -18.22
N PRO A 275 6.87 -8.62 -16.96
CA PRO A 275 6.70 -7.68 -15.86
C PRO A 275 7.97 -6.84 -15.67
N ALA A 276 7.82 -5.56 -15.31
CA ALA A 276 8.93 -4.64 -15.15
C ALA A 276 10.01 -5.16 -14.18
N SER A 277 9.59 -5.80 -13.08
CA SER A 277 10.50 -6.46 -12.12
C SER A 277 11.38 -7.53 -12.77
N ALA A 278 10.85 -8.32 -13.71
CA ALA A 278 11.62 -9.33 -14.43
C ALA A 278 12.65 -8.73 -15.38
N VAL A 279 12.26 -7.65 -16.06
CA VAL A 279 13.14 -6.99 -17.02
C VAL A 279 14.23 -6.21 -16.29
N ALA A 280 13.87 -5.48 -15.24
CA ALA A 280 14.78 -4.74 -14.38
C ALA A 280 15.82 -5.66 -13.71
N CYS A 281 15.37 -6.77 -13.12
CA CYS A 281 16.29 -7.71 -12.47
C CYS A 281 17.19 -8.44 -13.47
N LYS A 282 16.70 -8.79 -14.67
CA LYS A 282 17.55 -9.29 -15.76
C LYS A 282 18.63 -8.27 -16.15
N ALA A 283 18.24 -7.01 -16.36
CA ALA A 283 19.17 -5.93 -16.71
C ALA A 283 20.22 -5.72 -15.61
N PHE A 284 19.83 -5.79 -14.34
CA PHE A 284 20.72 -5.68 -13.20
C PHE A 284 21.73 -6.82 -13.13
N MET A 285 21.30 -8.06 -13.30
CA MET A 285 22.21 -9.21 -13.29
C MET A 285 23.20 -9.17 -14.44
N GLU A 286 22.76 -8.78 -15.64
CA GLU A 286 23.66 -8.56 -16.77
C GLU A 286 24.65 -7.41 -16.50
N ALA A 287 24.20 -6.32 -15.86
CA ALA A 287 25.06 -5.23 -15.44
C ALA A 287 26.10 -5.67 -14.39
N MET A 288 25.70 -6.46 -13.38
CA MET A 288 26.60 -7.01 -12.38
C MET A 288 27.68 -7.89 -13.02
N HIS A 289 27.27 -8.75 -13.97
CA HIS A 289 28.20 -9.59 -14.72
C HIS A 289 29.20 -8.77 -15.53
N LYS A 290 28.74 -7.74 -16.27
CA LYS A 290 29.63 -6.83 -17.02
C LYS A 290 30.60 -6.06 -16.12
N GLN A 291 30.20 -5.78 -14.89
CA GLN A 291 31.03 -5.09 -13.89
C GLN A 291 31.93 -6.04 -13.09
N GLY A 292 31.95 -7.33 -13.44
CA GLY A 292 32.83 -8.34 -12.85
C GLY A 292 32.46 -8.78 -11.43
N LEU A 293 31.19 -8.61 -11.02
CA LEU A 293 30.74 -9.12 -9.72
C LEU A 293 30.68 -10.66 -9.73
N SER A 294 30.90 -11.26 -8.56
CA SER A 294 30.90 -12.71 -8.37
C SER A 294 29.49 -13.29 -8.56
N ASP A 295 29.41 -14.57 -8.94
CA ASP A 295 28.11 -15.26 -9.03
C ASP A 295 27.45 -15.43 -7.66
N GLU A 296 28.24 -15.54 -6.59
CA GLU A 296 27.75 -15.57 -5.22
C GLU A 296 27.03 -14.26 -4.88
N SER A 297 27.62 -13.11 -5.24
CA SER A 297 27.00 -11.79 -5.06
C SER A 297 25.67 -11.65 -5.82
N VAL A 298 25.58 -12.25 -7.02
CA VAL A 298 24.35 -12.24 -7.84
C VAL A 298 23.27 -13.13 -7.23
N LEU A 299 23.65 -14.32 -6.72
CA LEU A 299 22.75 -15.24 -6.05
C LEU A 299 22.22 -14.65 -4.73
N GLU A 300 23.09 -14.03 -3.93
CA GLU A 300 22.69 -13.39 -2.68
C GLU A 300 21.68 -12.25 -2.92
N LEU A 301 21.91 -11.43 -3.95
CA LEU A 301 20.97 -10.38 -4.34
C LEU A 301 19.62 -10.98 -4.78
N HIS A 302 19.64 -12.08 -5.53
CA HIS A 302 18.42 -12.78 -5.95
C HIS A 302 17.66 -13.37 -4.75
N ASP A 303 18.34 -13.94 -3.77
CA ASP A 303 17.71 -14.48 -2.57
C ASP A 303 17.03 -13.38 -1.74
N ARG A 304 17.63 -12.18 -1.70
CA ARG A 304 17.04 -10.99 -1.05
C ARG A 304 15.86 -10.41 -1.84
N TYR A 305 15.96 -10.38 -3.17
CA TYR A 305 14.92 -9.87 -4.06
C TYR A 305 14.51 -10.91 -5.12
N PRO A 306 13.72 -11.94 -4.74
CA PRO A 306 13.44 -13.07 -5.62
C PRO A 306 12.42 -12.71 -6.69
N VAL A 307 12.87 -12.72 -7.94
CA VAL A 307 12.03 -12.51 -9.12
C VAL A 307 11.82 -13.83 -9.86
N THR A 308 10.65 -14.42 -9.62
CA THR A 308 10.26 -15.79 -10.02
C THR A 308 10.39 -16.18 -11.50
N THR A 309 10.71 -15.26 -12.41
CA THR A 309 10.93 -15.54 -13.84
C THR A 309 12.41 -15.62 -14.20
N ILE A 310 13.30 -15.44 -13.22
CA ILE A 310 14.74 -15.26 -13.43
C ILE A 310 15.56 -16.46 -12.91
N ASP A 311 14.97 -17.37 -12.14
CA ASP A 311 15.60 -18.63 -11.72
C ASP A 311 16.25 -19.37 -12.91
N TYR A 312 15.55 -19.45 -14.03
CA TYR A 312 16.06 -20.06 -15.26
C TYR A 312 17.22 -19.27 -15.91
N PHE A 313 17.20 -17.94 -15.80
CA PHE A 313 18.25 -17.08 -16.35
C PHE A 313 19.55 -17.23 -15.55
N ILE A 314 19.46 -17.26 -14.22
CA ILE A 314 20.59 -17.52 -13.32
C ILE A 314 21.19 -18.90 -13.61
N LEU A 315 20.34 -19.93 -13.70
CA LEU A 315 20.79 -21.28 -14.03
C LEU A 315 21.48 -21.35 -15.39
N LYS A 316 20.93 -20.70 -16.42
CA LYS A 316 21.52 -20.67 -17.77
C LYS A 316 22.88 -19.96 -17.78
N LYS A 317 23.02 -18.83 -17.10
CA LYS A 317 24.28 -18.08 -17.04
C LYS A 317 25.35 -18.77 -16.20
N GLY A 318 24.97 -19.46 -15.12
CA GLY A 318 25.87 -20.32 -14.35
C GLY A 318 26.36 -21.55 -15.14
N TRP A 319 25.62 -21.97 -16.18
CA TRP A 319 26.06 -23.02 -17.11
C TRP A 319 26.98 -22.51 -18.21
N GLU A 320 26.74 -21.31 -18.75
CA GLU A 320 27.60 -20.69 -19.79
C GLU A 320 29.04 -20.47 -19.29
N ARG A 321 29.26 -20.12 -18.01
CA ARG A 321 30.63 -20.02 -17.44
C ARG A 321 31.36 -21.36 -17.34
N ARG A 322 30.67 -22.47 -17.09
CA ARG A 322 31.31 -23.79 -17.00
C ARG A 322 31.76 -24.35 -18.34
N THR A 323 31.17 -23.87 -19.44
CA THR A 323 31.60 -24.26 -20.79
C THR A 323 32.81 -23.46 -21.27
N ASP A 324 33.04 -22.26 -20.73
CA ASP A 324 34.20 -21.43 -21.06
C ASP A 324 35.48 -21.83 -20.27
N ASP A 325 35.32 -22.56 -19.15
CA ASP A 325 36.44 -23.14 -18.38
C ASP A 325 37.00 -24.45 -18.98
N VAL A 326 36.49 -24.90 -20.13
CA VAL A 326 37.10 -26.01 -20.90
C VAL A 326 37.95 -25.41 -22.02
N SER A 327 39.01 -24.70 -21.63
CA SER A 327 40.10 -24.37 -22.54
C SER A 327 41.05 -25.57 -22.66
N GLU A 328 41.03 -26.17 -23.85
CA GLU A 328 42.19 -26.73 -24.57
C GLU A 328 43.37 -27.22 -23.70
N GLU A 329 43.30 -28.46 -23.24
CA GLU A 329 44.48 -29.33 -23.17
C GLU A 329 44.35 -30.38 -24.28
N ALA A 330 44.97 -30.09 -25.43
CA ALA A 330 45.33 -31.05 -26.47
C ALA A 330 46.62 -30.59 -27.16
#